data_AF-A0A7S0EDD4-F1
#
_entry.id   AF-A0A7S0EDD4-F1
#
_cell.length_a   1.000
_cell.length_b   1.000
_cell.length_c   1.000
_cell.angle_alpha   90.00
_cell.angle_beta   90.00
_cell.angle_gamma   90.00
#
_symmetry.space_group_name_H-M   'P 1'
#
loop_
_entity.id
_entity.type
_entity.pdbx_description
1 polymer ?
#
loop_
_entity_poly.entity_id
_entity_poly.type
_entity_poly.pdbx_seq_one_letter_code
_entity_poly.pdbx_strand_id
1 'polypeptide(L)'
;ARGYPCGLWLLFHTLLAQANDTQASAALRSMREYVRHFFGCDTCRSHFLSLTEAVDDPLDAATTTADSSVLWLWRAHNRVNWRLNQSGSEAVAQLGLLKMQFPSPARCPGCRAPSGKWREASLLRH
;
A
#
# COMPACT_ATOMS: atom_id res chain seq x y z
N ALA A 1 2.68 -14.56 -13.16
CA ALA A 1 2.08 -14.88 -11.85
C ALA A 1 2.22 -13.69 -10.89
N ARG A 2 1.22 -13.42 -10.04
CA ARG A 2 1.26 -12.36 -9.01
C ARG A 2 2.22 -12.69 -7.85
N GLY A 3 2.48 -13.98 -7.62
CA GLY A 3 3.66 -14.53 -6.94
C GLY A 3 3.96 -13.99 -5.54
N TYR A 4 5.23 -14.14 -5.15
CA TYR A 4 5.75 -13.72 -3.86
C TYR A 4 5.46 -12.24 -3.51
N PRO A 5 5.64 -11.25 -4.41
CA PRO A 5 5.33 -9.85 -4.08
C PRO A 5 3.86 -9.61 -3.70
N CYS A 6 2.92 -10.29 -4.38
CA CYS A 6 1.49 -10.19 -4.02
C CYS A 6 1.20 -10.81 -2.65
N GLY A 7 1.84 -11.94 -2.33
CA GLY A 7 1.72 -12.57 -1.02
C GLY A 7 2.29 -11.68 0.10
N LEU A 8 3.42 -11.02 -0.16
CA LEU A 8 4.02 -10.11 0.81
C LEU A 8 3.14 -8.88 1.09
N TRP A 9 2.54 -8.29 0.05
CA TRP A 9 1.56 -7.22 0.24
C TRP A 9 0.36 -7.70 1.07
N LEU A 10 -0.19 -8.87 0.77
CA LEU A 10 -1.29 -9.44 1.56
C LEU A 10 -0.91 -9.60 3.02
N LEU A 11 0.26 -10.19 3.30
CA LEU A 11 0.77 -10.35 4.66
C LEU A 11 0.86 -9.01 5.39
N PHE A 12 1.46 -7.99 4.77
CA PHE A 12 1.61 -6.67 5.38
C PHE A 12 0.27 -6.01 5.69
N HIS A 13 -0.68 -6.05 4.75
CA HIS A 13 -2.02 -5.52 4.98
C HIS A 13 -2.75 -6.27 6.11
N THR A 14 -2.65 -7.60 6.15
CA THR A 14 -3.24 -8.40 7.23
C THR A 14 -2.62 -8.09 8.59
N LEU A 15 -1.30 -7.93 8.68
CA LEU A 15 -0.63 -7.60 9.94
C LEU A 15 -1.11 -6.26 10.51
N LEU A 16 -1.20 -5.21 9.68
CA LEU A 16 -1.66 -3.90 10.15
C LEU A 16 -3.15 -3.89 10.51
N ALA A 17 -3.98 -4.62 9.76
CA ALA A 17 -5.42 -4.72 10.04
C ALA A 17 -5.74 -5.43 11.37
N GLN A 18 -4.78 -6.16 11.96
CA GLN A 18 -4.93 -6.87 13.24
C GLN A 18 -4.14 -6.22 14.38
N ALA A 19 -3.38 -5.15 14.10
CA ALA A 19 -2.50 -4.52 15.05
C ALA A 19 -3.23 -3.47 15.90
N ASN A 20 -2.89 -3.37 17.18
CA ASN A 20 -3.13 -2.15 17.96
C ASN A 20 -2.09 -1.07 17.62
N ASP A 21 -2.24 0.15 18.16
CA ASP A 21 -1.37 1.29 17.84
C ASP A 21 0.13 0.99 18.03
N THR A 22 0.50 0.36 19.16
CA THR A 22 1.89 0.00 19.45
C THR A 22 2.42 -1.04 18.45
N GLN A 23 1.62 -2.06 18.16
CA GLN A 23 1.97 -3.11 17.21
C GLN A 23 2.07 -2.56 15.78
N ALA A 24 1.22 -1.63 15.39
CA ALA A 24 1.17 -1.09 14.04
C ALA A 24 2.45 -0.30 13.71
N SER A 25 2.90 0.54 14.66
CA SER A 25 4.16 1.28 14.51
C SER A 25 5.37 0.33 14.41
N ALA A 26 5.43 -0.71 15.26
CA ALA A 26 6.48 -1.72 15.20
C ALA A 26 6.42 -2.54 13.89
N ALA A 27 5.22 -2.86 13.41
CA ALA A 27 5.00 -3.62 12.18
C ALA A 27 5.47 -2.84 10.97
N LEU A 28 5.12 -1.55 10.83
CA LEU A 28 5.61 -0.71 9.71
C LEU A 28 7.14 -0.65 9.68
N ARG A 29 7.79 -0.44 10.84
CA ARG A 29 9.26 -0.43 10.92
C ARG A 29 9.84 -1.78 10.47
N SER A 30 9.26 -2.87 10.96
CA SER A 30 9.67 -4.22 10.59
C SER A 30 9.49 -4.49 9.09
N MET A 31 8.41 -3.98 8.48
CA MET A 31 8.19 -4.07 7.03
C MET A 31 9.26 -3.32 6.24
N ARG A 32 9.61 -2.09 6.66
CA ARG A 32 10.68 -1.30 6.02
C ARG A 32 12.01 -2.03 6.06
N GLU A 33 12.41 -2.50 7.23
CA GLU A 33 13.69 -3.21 7.39
C GLU A 33 13.67 -4.57 6.68
N TYR A 34 12.54 -5.28 6.67
CA TYR A 34 12.39 -6.50 5.89
C TYR A 34 12.61 -6.26 4.40
N VAL A 35 11.95 -5.24 3.84
CA VAL A 35 12.11 -4.89 2.43
C VAL A 35 13.55 -4.49 2.14
N ARG A 36 14.16 -3.66 3.00
CA ARG A 36 15.55 -3.21 2.88
C ARG A 36 16.54 -4.36 2.79
N HIS A 37 16.38 -5.39 3.62
CA HIS A 37 17.40 -6.44 3.76
C HIS A 37 17.10 -7.73 3.00
N PHE A 38 15.83 -8.10 2.81
CA PHE A 38 15.45 -9.43 2.34
C PHE A 38 14.63 -9.45 1.04
N PHE A 39 14.09 -8.32 0.58
CA PHE A 39 13.25 -8.32 -0.63
C PHE A 39 14.11 -8.32 -1.91
N GLY A 40 14.09 -9.43 -2.65
CA GLY A 40 15.04 -9.70 -3.73
C GLY A 40 14.95 -8.82 -4.99
N CYS A 41 13.93 -7.97 -5.15
CA CYS A 41 13.86 -7.05 -6.29
C CYS A 41 14.45 -5.68 -5.94
N ASP A 42 15.64 -5.35 -6.43
CA ASP A 42 16.36 -4.12 -6.09
C ASP A 42 15.62 -2.84 -6.50
N THR A 43 15.12 -2.77 -7.72
CA THR A 43 14.33 -1.62 -8.19
C THR A 43 13.04 -1.45 -7.38
N CYS A 44 12.36 -2.57 -7.07
CA CYS A 44 11.15 -2.55 -6.25
C CYS A 44 11.45 -2.07 -4.82
N ARG A 45 12.57 -2.53 -4.26
CA ARG A 45 13.06 -2.18 -2.93
C ARG A 45 13.37 -0.68 -2.83
N SER A 46 14.18 -0.15 -3.74
CA SER A 46 14.52 1.27 -3.81
C SER A 46 13.26 2.14 -3.86
N HIS A 47 12.32 1.77 -4.72
CA HIS A 47 11.04 2.46 -4.81
C HIS A 47 10.16 2.38 -3.56
N PHE A 48 10.22 1.28 -2.80
CA PHE A 48 9.48 1.16 -1.55
C PHE A 48 10.13 2.02 -0.47
N LEU A 49 11.46 1.96 -0.34
CA LEU A 49 12.21 2.77 0.64
C LEU A 49 12.04 4.27 0.40
N SER A 50 11.99 4.72 -0.86
CA SER A 50 11.71 6.14 -1.15
C SER A 50 10.31 6.58 -0.71
N LEU A 51 9.34 5.65 -0.59
CA LEU A 51 8.02 5.96 -0.02
C LEU A 51 8.08 6.06 1.50
N THR A 52 9.03 5.35 2.13
CA THR A 52 9.22 5.33 3.59
C THR A 52 10.17 6.40 4.12
N GLU A 53 10.65 7.28 3.24
CA GLU A 53 11.60 8.36 3.55
C GLU A 53 11.01 9.72 3.17
N ALA A 54 9.76 9.75 2.69
CA ALA A 54 9.05 10.97 2.35
C ALA A 54 8.58 11.72 3.60
N VAL A 55 8.53 13.06 3.51
CA VAL A 55 8.41 14.03 4.62
C VAL A 55 7.15 13.88 5.52
N ASP A 56 6.20 13.02 5.17
CA ASP A 56 4.94 12.77 5.92
C ASP A 56 4.79 11.29 6.35
N ASP A 57 5.90 10.59 6.60
CA ASP A 57 5.86 9.18 6.98
C ASP A 57 5.40 8.98 8.45
N PRO A 58 4.32 8.23 8.71
CA PRO A 58 3.93 7.82 10.06
C PRO A 58 4.98 6.94 10.76
N LEU A 59 6.03 6.46 10.10
CA LEU A 59 7.10 5.67 10.72
C LEU A 59 7.85 6.42 11.83
N ASP A 60 7.98 7.74 11.69
CA ASP A 60 8.77 8.58 12.61
C ASP A 60 7.93 9.62 13.37
N ALA A 61 6.61 9.63 13.16
CA ALA A 61 5.70 10.52 13.89
C ALA A 61 5.32 9.93 15.26
N ALA A 62 5.35 10.74 16.32
CA ALA A 62 4.87 10.35 17.66
C ALA A 62 3.35 10.05 17.72
N THR A 63 2.63 10.15 16.60
CA THR A 63 1.18 10.06 16.45
C THR A 63 0.72 8.90 15.56
N THR A 64 1.57 7.90 15.32
CA THR A 64 1.20 6.68 14.58
C THR A 64 0.08 5.93 15.31
N THR A 65 -1.04 5.69 14.62
CA THR A 65 -2.14 4.84 15.10
C THR A 65 -2.26 3.63 14.17
N ALA A 66 -3.00 2.61 14.60
CA ALA A 66 -3.32 1.46 13.77
C ALA A 66 -4.01 1.91 12.47
N ASP A 67 -5.03 2.75 12.57
CA ASP A 67 -5.76 3.29 11.42
C ASP A 67 -4.87 4.08 10.46
N SER A 68 -4.02 4.98 10.99
CA SER A 68 -3.12 5.76 10.12
C SER A 68 -2.07 4.88 9.44
N SER A 69 -1.64 3.80 10.09
CA SER A 69 -0.73 2.80 9.53
C SER A 69 -1.37 2.01 8.40
N VAL A 70 -2.61 1.52 8.61
CA VAL A 70 -3.40 0.82 7.58
C VAL A 70 -3.57 1.73 6.36
N LEU A 71 -3.99 2.99 6.58
CA LEU A 71 -4.18 3.96 5.50
C LEU A 71 -2.88 4.28 4.79
N TRP A 72 -1.76 4.41 5.51
CA TRP A 72 -0.47 4.65 4.88
C TRP A 72 -0.06 3.51 3.94
N LEU A 73 -0.15 2.27 4.40
CA LEU A 73 0.22 1.12 3.56
C LEU A 73 -0.71 1.01 2.35
N TRP A 74 -2.00 1.31 2.52
CA TRP A 74 -2.98 1.39 1.44
C TRP A 74 -2.61 2.48 0.41
N ARG A 75 -2.27 3.69 0.85
CA ARG A 75 -1.83 4.79 -0.04
C ARG A 75 -0.55 4.41 -0.77
N ALA A 76 0.44 3.85 -0.06
CA ALA A 76 1.71 3.41 -0.63
C ALA A 76 1.49 2.36 -1.73
N HIS A 77 0.68 1.33 -1.46
CA HIS A 77 0.38 0.29 -2.44
C HIS A 77 -0.36 0.86 -3.67
N ASN A 78 -1.30 1.79 -3.47
CA ASN A 78 -1.99 2.44 -4.59
C ASN A 78 -1.08 3.35 -5.41
N ARG A 79 -0.10 4.02 -4.79
CA ARG A 79 0.95 4.77 -5.52
C ARG A 79 1.81 3.84 -6.37
N VAL A 80 2.15 2.65 -5.86
CA VAL A 80 2.83 1.60 -6.64
C VAL A 80 1.96 1.14 -7.81
N ASN A 81 0.67 0.88 -7.58
CA ASN A 81 -0.27 0.50 -8.65
C ASN A 81 -0.33 1.56 -9.75
N TRP A 82 -0.41 2.84 -9.38
CA TRP A 82 -0.43 3.93 -10.35
C TRP A 82 0.87 3.97 -11.16
N ARG A 83 2.04 3.91 -10.50
CA ARG A 83 3.34 3.93 -11.18
C ARG A 83 3.49 2.75 -12.14
N LEU A 84 3.10 1.55 -11.73
CA LEU A 84 3.18 0.34 -12.57
C LEU A 84 2.33 0.44 -13.84
N ASN A 85 1.24 1.21 -13.82
CA ASN A 85 0.47 1.50 -15.03
C ASN A 85 1.17 2.51 -15.94
N GLN A 86 1.86 3.50 -15.37
CA GLN A 86 2.63 4.48 -16.15
C GLN A 86 3.87 3.85 -16.81
N SER A 87 4.49 2.88 -16.14
CA SER A 87 5.65 2.15 -16.66
C SER A 87 5.28 0.85 -17.41
N GLY A 88 3.99 0.60 -17.65
CA GLY A 88 3.51 -0.62 -18.29
C GLY A 88 3.67 -0.57 -19.82
N SER A 89 3.89 -1.72 -20.46
CA SER A 89 3.85 -1.80 -21.92
C SER A 89 2.41 -1.77 -22.46
N GLU A 90 2.22 -1.38 -23.72
CA GLU A 90 0.92 -1.45 -24.38
C GLU A 90 0.32 -2.86 -24.34
N ALA A 91 1.15 -3.90 -24.40
CA ALA A 91 0.71 -5.29 -24.26
C ALA A 91 0.06 -5.57 -22.89
N VAL A 92 0.54 -4.97 -21.79
CA VAL A 92 -0.08 -5.09 -20.46
C VAL A 92 -1.47 -4.43 -20.45
N ALA A 93 -1.62 -3.30 -21.15
CA ALA A 93 -2.90 -2.62 -21.29
C ALA A 93 -3.89 -3.44 -22.13
N GLN A 94 -3.46 -3.95 -23.29
CA GLN A 94 -4.26 -4.77 -24.19
C GLN A 94 -4.73 -6.08 -23.54
N LEU A 95 -3.91 -6.68 -22.68
CA LEU A 95 -4.26 -7.88 -21.91
C LEU A 95 -5.15 -7.60 -20.69
N GLY A 96 -5.53 -6.33 -20.44
CA GLY A 96 -6.36 -5.96 -19.29
C GLY A 96 -5.68 -6.17 -17.94
N LEU A 97 -4.34 -6.15 -17.90
CA LEU A 97 -3.53 -6.45 -16.71
C LEU A 97 -3.11 -5.19 -15.93
N LEU A 98 -3.68 -4.04 -16.29
CA LEU A 98 -3.46 -2.79 -15.56
C LEU A 98 -3.84 -2.94 -14.08
N LYS A 99 -3.03 -2.34 -13.22
CA LYS A 99 -3.26 -2.29 -11.78
C LYS A 99 -4.43 -1.37 -11.50
N MET A 100 -5.33 -1.85 -10.66
CA MET A 100 -6.46 -1.08 -10.18
C MET A 100 -6.02 -0.17 -9.03
N GLN A 101 -6.59 1.03 -8.96
CA GLN A 101 -6.60 1.81 -7.73
C GLN A 101 -7.61 1.18 -6.78
N PHE A 102 -7.12 0.42 -5.80
CA PHE A 102 -7.92 -0.42 -4.91
C PHE A 102 -8.55 0.39 -3.77
N PRO A 103 -9.79 0.10 -3.36
CA PRO A 103 -10.74 -0.82 -4.00
C PRO A 103 -11.38 -0.25 -5.28
N SER A 104 -11.92 -1.13 -6.12
CA SER A 104 -12.81 -0.69 -7.21
C SER A 104 -14.11 -0.12 -6.64
N PRO A 105 -14.81 0.73 -7.41
CA PRO A 105 -16.16 1.18 -7.07
C PRO A 105 -17.13 0.02 -6.78
N ALA A 106 -17.02 -1.09 -7.50
CA ALA A 106 -17.85 -2.27 -7.28
C ALA A 106 -17.54 -2.99 -5.95
N ARG A 107 -16.28 -2.99 -5.49
CA ARG A 107 -15.87 -3.64 -4.23
C ARG A 107 -16.18 -2.78 -3.01
N CYS A 108 -16.10 -1.46 -3.13
CA CYS A 108 -16.51 -0.54 -2.09
C CYS A 108 -17.18 0.71 -2.69
N PRO A 109 -18.51 0.67 -2.92
CA PRO A 109 -19.25 1.81 -3.48
C PRO A 109 -19.14 3.08 -2.63
N GLY A 110 -19.02 2.93 -1.30
CA GLY A 110 -18.93 4.03 -0.35
C GLY A 110 -17.51 4.58 -0.10
N CYS A 111 -16.47 4.00 -0.73
CA CYS A 111 -15.08 4.40 -0.49
C CYS A 111 -14.65 5.62 -1.33
N ARG A 112 -15.45 6.03 -2.33
CA ARG A 112 -15.18 7.21 -3.15
C ARG A 112 -16.38 8.15 -3.10
N ALA A 113 -16.11 9.45 -2.98
CA ALA A 113 -17.11 10.47 -3.23
C ALA A 113 -17.42 10.55 -4.73
N PRO A 114 -18.56 11.16 -5.14
CA PRO A 114 -18.84 11.40 -6.56
C PRO A 114 -17.75 12.19 -7.28
N SER A 115 -16.99 13.03 -6.56
CA SER A 115 -15.83 13.76 -7.06
C SER A 115 -14.59 12.88 -7.31
N GLY A 116 -14.65 11.58 -7.03
CA GLY A 116 -13.54 10.64 -7.14
C GLY A 116 -12.59 10.63 -5.93
N LYS A 117 -12.74 11.56 -4.98
CA LYS A 117 -11.94 11.62 -3.75
C LYS A 117 -12.23 10.42 -2.84
N TRP A 118 -11.17 9.86 -2.24
CA TRP A 118 -11.28 8.77 -1.30
C TRP A 118 -11.92 9.19 0.02
N ARG A 119 -12.72 8.28 0.60
CA ARG A 119 -13.34 8.42 1.92
C ARG A 119 -12.64 7.47 2.88
N GLU A 120 -11.63 7.97 3.58
CA GLU A 120 -10.73 7.14 4.40
C GLU A 120 -11.44 6.42 5.54
N ALA A 121 -12.42 7.06 6.18
CA ALA A 121 -13.26 6.40 7.17
C ALA A 121 -14.03 5.19 6.60
N SER A 122 -14.46 5.24 5.33
CA SER A 122 -15.10 4.09 4.67
C SER A 122 -14.09 3.01 4.31
N LEU A 123 -12.86 3.39 3.95
CA LEU A 123 -11.78 2.44 3.63
C LEU A 123 -11.36 1.62 4.85
N LEU A 124 -11.27 2.26 6.02
CA LEU A 124 -10.93 1.58 7.28
C LEU A 124 -11.98 0.54 7.71
N ARG A 125 -13.22 0.66 7.23
CA ARG A 125 -14.32 -0.28 7.51
C ARG A 125 -14.55 -1.33 6.42
N HIS A 126 -13.76 -1.30 5.35
CA HIS A 126 -13.88 -2.21 4.20
C HIS A 126 -12.95 -3.42 4.36
#